data_AF-K1RCS5-F1
#
_entry.id   AF-K1RCS5-F1
#
_cell.length_a   1.000
_cell.length_b   1.000
_cell.length_c   1.000
_cell.angle_alpha   90.00
_cell.angle_beta   90.00
_cell.angle_gamma   90.00
#
_symmetry.space_group_name_H-M   'P 1'
#
loop_
_entity.id
_entity.type
_entity.pdbx_description
1 polymer ?
#
loop_
_entity_poly.entity_id
_entity_poly.type
_entity_poly.pdbx_seq_one_letter_code
_entity_poly.pdbx_strand_id
1 'polypeptide(L)'
;NGLDYVLVGDYYIPDLKLAEENRPTGQWGRMHKAFLQEHRPGQYNELLLSGKLWTYLADLNELANDWLACIISQMQAAEGVTEELKARDQLAWVRAVNSIRNRAEEIIRSEMIYV
;
A
#
# COMPACT_ATOMS: atom_id res chain seq x y z
N ASN A 1 -16.81 -28.70 -4.49
CA ASN A 1 -16.59 -27.93 -3.24
C ASN A 1 -15.31 -28.42 -2.56
N GLY A 2 -14.14 -28.24 -3.22
CA GLY A 2 -12.85 -28.82 -2.82
C GLY A 2 -12.03 -27.90 -1.93
N LEU A 3 -12.55 -27.58 -0.74
CA LEU A 3 -11.76 -27.00 0.33
C LEU A 3 -11.33 -28.15 1.24
N ASP A 4 -10.02 -28.31 1.44
CA ASP A 4 -9.47 -29.24 2.41
C ASP A 4 -9.63 -28.63 3.81
N TYR A 5 -9.82 -29.45 4.85
CA TYR A 5 -9.98 -28.99 6.23
C TYR A 5 -9.07 -29.80 7.16
N VAL A 6 -8.45 -29.11 8.13
CA VAL A 6 -7.69 -29.71 9.23
C VAL A 6 -8.51 -29.65 10.51
N LEU A 7 -8.61 -30.77 11.21
CA LEU A 7 -9.21 -30.83 12.55
C LEU A 7 -8.22 -30.26 13.58
N VAL A 8 -8.61 -29.20 14.27
CA VAL A 8 -7.84 -28.57 15.35
C VAL A 8 -8.73 -28.49 16.58
N GLY A 9 -8.50 -29.39 17.55
CA GLY A 9 -9.40 -29.58 18.68
C GLY A 9 -10.77 -30.07 18.21
N ASP A 10 -11.84 -29.34 18.58
CA ASP A 10 -13.22 -29.65 18.21
C ASP A 10 -13.71 -28.91 16.95
N TYR A 11 -12.81 -28.20 16.24
CA TYR A 11 -13.17 -27.36 15.09
C TYR A 11 -12.44 -27.80 13.82
N TYR A 12 -13.17 -27.79 12.69
CA TYR A 12 -12.59 -27.91 11.35
C TYR A 12 -12.17 -26.55 10.82
N ILE A 13 -10.88 -26.37 10.59
CA ILE A 13 -10.29 -25.15 10.02
C ILE A 13 -9.93 -25.43 8.57
N PRO A 14 -10.33 -24.58 7.59
CA PRO A 14 -9.93 -24.75 6.20
C PRO A 14 -8.40 -24.78 6.04
N ASP A 15 -7.88 -25.80 5.33
CA ASP A 15 -6.48 -25.94 4.96
C ASP A 15 -6.18 -25.03 3.75
N LEU A 16 -5.94 -23.76 4.03
CA LEU A 16 -5.67 -22.75 3.01
C LEU A 16 -4.20 -22.84 2.55
N LYS A 17 -3.96 -23.56 1.45
CA LYS A 17 -2.69 -23.48 0.73
C LYS A 17 -2.63 -22.17 -0.05
N LEU A 18 -1.98 -21.17 0.53
CA LEU A 18 -1.77 -19.86 -0.10
C LEU A 18 -0.72 -19.97 -1.21
N ALA A 19 -0.94 -19.28 -2.33
CA ALA A 19 0.11 -19.11 -3.33
C ALA A 19 1.30 -18.36 -2.70
N GLU A 20 2.52 -18.84 -2.95
CA GLU A 20 3.73 -18.17 -2.47
C GLU A 20 3.93 -16.86 -3.23
N GLU A 21 3.55 -15.74 -2.61
CA GLU A 21 3.90 -14.40 -3.05
C GLU A 21 5.19 -13.97 -2.34
N ASN A 22 6.28 -13.90 -3.10
CA ASN A 22 7.61 -13.60 -2.59
C ASN A 22 7.93 -12.10 -2.60
N ARG A 23 7.08 -11.26 -3.21
CA ARG A 23 7.29 -9.81 -3.20
C ARG A 23 7.12 -9.25 -1.79
N PRO A 24 8.01 -8.34 -1.34
CA PRO A 24 7.90 -7.75 -0.03
C PRO A 24 6.62 -6.91 0.07
N THR A 25 5.81 -7.16 1.12
CA THR A 25 4.67 -6.28 1.41
C THR A 25 5.20 -4.93 1.91
N GLY A 26 5.25 -3.94 1.02
CA GLY A 26 5.68 -2.58 1.33
C GLY A 26 4.73 -1.84 2.27
N GLN A 27 5.04 -0.58 2.59
CA GLN A 27 4.32 0.19 3.61
C GLN A 27 2.81 0.30 3.30
N TRP A 28 2.47 0.52 2.03
CA TRP A 28 1.09 0.71 1.57
C TRP A 28 0.28 -0.57 1.71
N GLY A 29 0.85 -1.70 1.29
CA GLY A 29 0.22 -3.01 1.46
C GLY A 29 -0.03 -3.35 2.94
N ARG A 30 0.92 -3.04 3.83
CA ARG A 30 0.73 -3.26 5.28
C ARG A 30 -0.38 -2.38 5.86
N MET A 31 -0.43 -1.10 5.47
CA MET A 31 -1.47 -0.18 5.92
C MET A 31 -2.85 -0.61 5.42
N HIS A 32 -2.98 -0.96 4.14
CA HIS A 32 -4.26 -1.37 3.56
C HIS A 32 -4.72 -2.71 4.14
N LYS A 33 -3.79 -3.65 4.42
CA LYS A 33 -4.12 -4.88 5.14
C LYS A 33 -4.74 -4.59 6.51
N ALA A 34 -4.12 -3.71 7.30
CA ALA A 34 -4.64 -3.34 8.62
C ALA A 34 -6.04 -2.71 8.50
N PHE A 35 -6.23 -1.82 7.53
CA PHE A 35 -7.54 -1.23 7.24
C PHE A 35 -8.59 -2.28 6.87
N LEU A 36 -8.25 -3.24 6.00
CA LEU A 36 -9.15 -4.34 5.65
C LEU A 36 -9.54 -5.19 6.86
N GLN A 37 -8.60 -5.47 7.76
CA GLN A 37 -8.88 -6.23 8.98
C GLN A 37 -9.82 -5.49 9.94
N GLU A 38 -9.61 -4.18 10.10
CA GLU A 38 -10.36 -3.37 11.06
C GLU A 38 -11.74 -2.94 10.54
N HIS A 39 -11.80 -2.52 9.27
CA HIS A 39 -12.98 -1.87 8.69
C HIS A 39 -13.71 -2.71 7.64
N ARG A 40 -13.05 -3.72 7.04
CA ARG A 40 -13.62 -4.56 5.96
C ARG A 40 -13.32 -6.05 6.10
N PRO A 41 -13.69 -6.67 7.24
CA PRO A 41 -13.34 -8.07 7.50
C PRO A 41 -13.89 -9.03 6.45
N GLY A 42 -15.03 -8.72 5.82
CA GLY A 42 -15.59 -9.52 4.73
C GLY A 42 -14.66 -9.61 3.52
N GLN A 43 -14.19 -8.46 3.02
CA GLN A 43 -13.25 -8.39 1.90
C GLN A 43 -11.89 -9.02 2.26
N TYR A 44 -11.40 -8.78 3.48
CA TYR A 44 -10.19 -9.41 3.98
C TYR A 44 -10.30 -10.94 3.92
N ASN A 45 -11.38 -11.50 4.46
CA ASN A 45 -11.60 -12.94 4.49
C ASN A 45 -11.78 -13.52 3.09
N GLU A 46 -12.47 -12.83 2.19
CA GLU A 46 -12.59 -13.26 0.79
C GLU A 46 -11.21 -13.40 0.13
N LEU A 47 -10.37 -12.36 0.23
CA LEU A 47 -9.02 -12.36 -0.33
C LEU A 47 -8.11 -13.42 0.31
N LEU A 48 -8.26 -13.65 1.62
CA LEU A 48 -7.51 -14.65 2.36
C LEU A 48 -7.93 -16.06 1.94
N LEU A 49 -9.22 -16.35 1.91
CA LEU A 49 -9.77 -17.65 1.53
C LEU A 49 -9.52 -17.98 0.06
N SER A 50 -9.48 -16.96 -0.81
CA SER A 50 -9.15 -17.14 -2.22
C SER A 50 -7.64 -17.29 -2.47
N GLY A 51 -6.79 -17.14 -1.45
CA GLY A 51 -5.33 -17.17 -1.58
C GLY A 51 -4.71 -16.01 -2.35
N LYS A 52 -5.45 -14.90 -2.54
CA LYS A 52 -5.04 -13.75 -3.36
C LYS A 52 -4.56 -12.55 -2.56
N LEU A 53 -4.71 -12.59 -1.24
CA LEU A 53 -4.41 -11.46 -0.35
C LEU A 53 -3.02 -10.86 -0.60
N TRP A 54 -1.98 -11.70 -0.65
CA TRP A 54 -0.61 -11.21 -0.74
C TRP A 54 -0.31 -10.57 -2.10
N THR A 55 -0.75 -11.18 -3.20
CA THR A 55 -0.61 -10.61 -4.54
C THR A 55 -1.37 -9.29 -4.66
N TYR A 56 -2.61 -9.22 -4.15
CA TYR A 56 -3.39 -7.98 -4.12
C TYR A 56 -2.67 -6.85 -3.36
N LEU A 57 -2.11 -7.14 -2.18
CA LEU A 57 -1.37 -6.15 -1.39
C LEU A 57 -0.05 -5.73 -2.04
N ALA A 58 0.61 -6.64 -2.76
CA ALA A 58 1.83 -6.34 -3.51
C ALA A 58 1.53 -5.43 -4.71
N ASP A 59 0.50 -5.75 -5.49
CA ASP A 59 0.07 -4.94 -6.65
C ASP A 59 -0.38 -3.54 -6.21
N LEU A 60 -1.16 -3.45 -5.12
CA LEU A 60 -1.53 -2.17 -4.52
C LEU A 60 -0.30 -1.37 -4.11
N ASN A 61 0.71 -2.02 -3.54
CA ASN A 61 1.93 -1.33 -3.12
C ASN A 61 2.75 -0.80 -4.30
N GLU A 62 2.85 -1.55 -5.40
CA GLU A 62 3.49 -1.09 -6.64
C GLU A 62 2.72 0.12 -7.20
N LEU A 63 1.41 -0.01 -7.36
CA LEU A 63 0.55 1.07 -7.88
C LEU A 63 0.64 2.34 -7.03
N ALA A 64 0.63 2.20 -5.71
CA ALA A 64 0.73 3.33 -4.79
C ALA A 64 2.09 4.05 -4.90
N ASN A 65 3.18 3.32 -5.13
CA ASN A 65 4.50 3.93 -5.33
C ASN A 65 4.60 4.65 -6.68
N ASP A 66 4.04 4.08 -7.73
CA ASP A 66 4.01 4.71 -9.06
C ASP A 66 3.18 6.01 -9.04
N TRP A 67 2.01 5.97 -8.40
CA TRP A 67 1.19 7.15 -8.19
C TRP A 67 1.89 8.20 -7.34
N LEU A 68 2.51 7.79 -6.23
CA LEU A 68 3.25 8.71 -5.36
C LEU A 68 4.37 9.43 -6.14
N ALA A 69 5.15 8.69 -6.93
CA ALA A 69 6.22 9.27 -7.75
C ALA A 69 5.66 10.27 -8.78
N CYS A 70 4.54 9.92 -9.42
CA CYS A 70 3.86 10.79 -10.37
C CYS A 70 3.39 12.10 -9.70
N ILE A 71 2.70 12.01 -8.57
CA ILE A 71 2.18 13.17 -7.83
C ILE A 71 3.33 14.07 -7.37
N ILE A 72 4.39 13.49 -6.78
CA ILE A 72 5.56 14.26 -6.33
C ILE A 72 6.19 15.03 -7.50
N SER A 73 6.39 14.37 -8.65
CA SER A 73 6.96 15.00 -9.85
C SER A 73 6.10 16.16 -10.35
N GLN A 74 4.78 15.97 -10.43
CA GLN A 74 3.84 17.01 -10.84
C GLN A 74 3.84 18.20 -9.87
N MET A 75 3.84 17.94 -8.56
CA MET A 75 3.85 18.98 -7.54
C MET A 75 5.18 19.75 -7.52
N GLN A 76 6.32 19.07 -7.70
CA GLN A 76 7.62 19.72 -7.81
C GLN A 76 7.68 20.66 -9.01
N ALA A 77 7.16 20.23 -10.16
CA ALA A 77 7.06 21.07 -11.35
C ALA A 77 6.13 22.28 -11.13
N ALA A 78 4.98 22.08 -10.48
CA ALA A 78 4.02 23.14 -10.21
C ALA A 78 4.54 24.17 -9.18
N GLU A 79 5.31 23.73 -8.18
CA GLU A 79 5.83 24.58 -7.10
C GLU A 79 7.24 25.13 -7.39
N GLY A 80 7.82 24.80 -8.55
CA GLY A 80 9.15 25.29 -8.95
C GLY A 80 10.29 24.75 -8.08
N VAL A 81 10.13 23.54 -7.55
CA VAL A 81 11.15 22.88 -6.72
C VAL A 81 12.18 22.23 -7.65
N THR A 82 13.25 22.97 -7.96
CA THR A 82 14.28 22.56 -8.93
C THR A 82 15.66 22.34 -8.31
N GLU A 83 16.60 21.82 -9.09
CA GLU A 83 18.00 21.69 -8.67
C GLU A 83 18.69 23.07 -8.53
N GLU A 84 18.25 24.11 -9.24
CA GLU A 84 18.73 25.48 -9.02
C GLU A 84 18.34 26.00 -7.64
N LEU A 85 17.10 25.71 -7.18
CA LEU A 85 16.68 26.02 -5.82
C LEU A 85 17.56 25.31 -4.80
N LYS A 86 17.87 24.03 -5.03
CA LYS A 86 18.75 23.23 -4.16
C LYS A 86 20.16 23.78 -4.07
N ALA A 87 20.72 24.27 -5.19
CA ALA A 87 22.05 24.87 -5.24
C ALA A 87 22.10 26.23 -4.52
N ARG A 88 21.02 27.03 -4.61
CA ARG A 88 20.94 28.34 -3.96
C ARG A 88 20.61 28.25 -2.47
N ASP A 89 19.67 27.38 -2.10
CA ASP A 89 19.17 27.20 -0.74
C ASP A 89 18.69 25.75 -0.52
N GLN A 90 19.62 24.92 -0.09
CA GLN A 90 19.37 23.51 0.17
C GLN A 90 18.31 23.29 1.26
N LEU A 91 18.23 24.16 2.27
CA LEU A 91 17.28 23.99 3.38
C LEU A 91 15.86 24.31 2.92
N ALA A 92 15.68 25.37 2.11
CA ALA A 92 14.40 25.65 1.48
C ALA A 92 13.96 24.50 0.55
N TRP A 93 14.88 23.95 -0.24
CA TRP A 93 14.60 22.80 -1.10
C TRP A 93 14.14 21.57 -0.31
N VAL A 94 14.85 21.19 0.75
CA VAL A 94 14.46 20.04 1.60
C VAL A 94 13.09 20.25 2.22
N ARG A 95 12.80 21.48 2.71
CA ARG A 95 11.48 21.81 3.27
C ARG A 95 10.37 21.66 2.24
N ALA A 96 10.59 22.15 1.02
CA ALA A 96 9.60 22.06 -0.05
C ALA A 96 9.35 20.60 -0.48
N VAL A 97 10.41 19.82 -0.71
CA VAL A 97 10.30 18.39 -1.06
C VAL A 97 9.59 17.59 0.03
N ASN A 98 9.89 17.85 1.31
CA ASN A 98 9.20 17.18 2.42
C ASN A 98 7.71 17.54 2.48
N SER A 99 7.36 18.82 2.28
CA SER A 99 5.97 19.26 2.23
C SER A 99 5.20 18.58 1.10
N ILE A 100 5.79 18.53 -0.10
CA ILE A 100 5.22 17.84 -1.27
C ILE A 100 5.02 16.36 -0.98
N ARG A 101 6.04 15.68 -0.44
CA ARG A 101 5.98 14.26 -0.11
C ARG A 101 4.84 13.96 0.87
N ASN A 102 4.73 14.74 1.95
CA ASN A 102 3.66 14.54 2.94
C ASN A 102 2.27 14.67 2.31
N ARG A 103 2.04 15.70 1.50
CA ARG A 103 0.77 15.91 0.80
C ARG A 103 0.48 14.79 -0.21
N ALA A 104 1.49 14.34 -0.93
CA ALA A 104 1.35 13.23 -1.87
C ALA A 104 1.01 11.92 -1.14
N GLU A 105 1.64 11.63 -0.01
CA GLU A 105 1.32 10.48 0.84
C GLU A 105 -0.11 10.55 1.41
N GLU A 106 -0.60 11.74 1.77
CA GLU A 106 -1.99 11.95 2.21
C GLU A 106 -3.00 11.61 1.10
N ILE A 107 -2.70 11.98 -0.15
CA ILE A 107 -3.52 11.62 -1.32
C ILE A 107 -3.55 10.09 -1.47
N ILE A 108 -2.39 9.41 -1.43
CA ILE A 108 -2.36 7.94 -1.52
C ILE A 108 -3.18 7.29 -0.40
N ARG A 109 -3.05 7.79 0.84
CA ARG A 109 -3.81 7.26 1.98
C ARG A 109 -5.32 7.36 1.77
N SER A 110 -5.79 8.52 1.34
CA SER A 110 -7.23 8.79 1.16
C SER A 110 -7.81 8.10 -0.06
N GLU A 111 -7.08 8.07 -1.18
CA GLU A 111 -7.59 7.59 -2.48
C GLU A 111 -7.30 6.12 -2.76
N MET A 112 -6.42 5.46 -1.98
CA MET A 112 -6.07 4.04 -2.21
C MET A 112 -6.06 3.17 -0.95
N ILE A 113 -5.63 3.69 0.20
CA ILE A 113 -5.40 2.86 1.38
C ILE A 113 -6.66 2.72 2.25
N TYR A 114 -7.45 3.78 2.39
CA TYR A 114 -8.61 3.81 3.30
C TYR A 114 -9.96 3.84 2.57
N VAL A 115 -9.97 3.30 1.35
CA VAL A 115 -11.14 3.28 0.44
C VAL A 115 -11.91 1.99 0.54
#